data_AF-A0A7X5IEN3-F1
#
_entry.id   AF-A0A7X5IEN3-F1
#
_cell.length_a   1.000
_cell.length_b   1.000
_cell.length_c   1.000
_cell.angle_alpha   90.00
_cell.angle_beta   90.00
_cell.angle_gamma   90.00
#
_symmetry.space_group_name_H-M   'P 1'
#
loop_
_entity.id
_entity.type
_entity.pdbx_description
1 polymer ?
#
loop_
_entity_poly.entity_id
_entity_poly.type
_entity_poly.pdbx_seq_one_letter_code
_entity_poly.pdbx_strand_id
1 'polypeptide(L)'
;MAIVDMPQFYNCRKADSDRYEMDKEIVRAGEELECTVVGLEFPKTRLLPAPGSEGSSGPRERFLEGETRWEPRLSKADKLDCEIAVASGVITGLVDSFFVGKFSFERASEWGSKKTNEFVIAMARLSGYEGDDLEGAIKHLEKNFKFAADGNKNDFGGGRQHHFRDFSHHFSLGGLVCSIFTQFTGKAIGTDTAGRLIIVDIPESHAEHLGDTVQEKIMKGTVDWLFHIASDIAGSSSNPGKGTGIPGPILSLIKQLSTLPIFQNARTVMERGEDEELNFRELIAKLFNGTLLGKRDENGKIIKPVRFDFRMELGIVHEVGRQAVPVLLNQCFIRSFYFV
;
A
#
# COMPACT_ATOMS: atom_id res chain seq x y z
N MET A 1 -7.73 17.01 -58.69
CA MET A 1 -9.00 16.29 -58.92
C MET A 1 -9.04 15.18 -57.87
N ALA A 2 -9.34 15.48 -56.61
CA ALA A 2 -10.63 15.89 -56.04
C ALA A 2 -11.60 14.71 -55.87
N ILE A 3 -11.76 14.35 -54.59
CA ILE A 3 -13.02 14.02 -53.89
C ILE A 3 -13.72 12.72 -54.28
N VAL A 4 -13.87 11.83 -53.28
CA VAL A 4 -15.08 11.02 -53.15
C VAL A 4 -15.60 11.17 -51.72
N ASP A 5 -16.85 11.62 -51.65
CA ASP A 5 -17.65 11.98 -50.49
C ASP A 5 -18.04 10.81 -49.57
N MET A 6 -18.18 11.12 -48.28
CA MET A 6 -19.20 10.60 -47.35
C MET A 6 -20.37 11.62 -47.29
N PRO A 7 -21.54 11.41 -46.63
CA PRO A 7 -22.10 10.25 -45.88
C PRO A 7 -23.61 9.99 -46.19
N GLN A 8 -24.25 8.99 -45.55
CA GLN A 8 -25.55 9.17 -44.86
C GLN A 8 -25.94 7.96 -43.98
N PHE A 9 -26.81 8.27 -43.02
CA PHE A 9 -27.01 7.65 -41.70
C PHE A 9 -28.27 6.75 -41.59
N TYR A 10 -28.27 5.93 -40.52
CA TYR A 10 -29.38 5.32 -39.74
C TYR A 10 -30.28 4.24 -40.37
N ASN A 11 -30.34 3.07 -39.69
CA ASN A 11 -31.51 2.79 -38.84
C ASN A 11 -31.21 1.78 -37.71
N CYS A 12 -31.44 2.24 -36.49
CA CYS A 12 -31.39 1.49 -35.24
C CYS A 12 -32.77 0.88 -35.01
N ARG A 13 -32.91 -0.45 -35.03
CA ARG A 13 -34.10 -1.17 -34.50
C ARG A 13 -33.85 -2.68 -34.47
N LYS A 14 -33.06 -3.13 -33.49
CA LYS A 14 -33.03 -4.55 -33.06
C LYS A 14 -32.33 -4.81 -31.71
N ALA A 15 -31.92 -3.77 -30.99
CA ALA A 15 -31.21 -3.90 -29.71
C ALA A 15 -32.10 -3.71 -28.46
N ASP A 16 -33.42 -3.60 -28.63
CA ASP A 16 -34.39 -3.41 -27.54
C ASP A 16 -35.16 -4.67 -27.14
N SER A 17 -35.28 -5.69 -28.00
CA SER A 17 -35.94 -6.96 -27.61
C SER A 17 -35.05 -7.82 -26.71
N ASP A 18 -33.76 -7.85 -27.00
CA ASP A 18 -32.82 -8.73 -26.29
C ASP A 18 -32.41 -8.13 -24.94
N ARG A 19 -32.52 -6.81 -24.80
CA ARG A 19 -32.34 -6.11 -23.52
C ARG A 19 -33.53 -6.36 -22.59
N TYR A 20 -34.75 -6.45 -23.12
CA TYR A 20 -35.96 -6.66 -22.33
C TYR A 20 -36.12 -8.11 -21.83
N GLU A 21 -35.62 -9.11 -22.56
CA GLU A 21 -35.58 -10.50 -22.09
C GLU A 21 -34.45 -10.73 -21.08
N MET A 22 -33.27 -10.11 -21.29
CA MET A 22 -32.19 -10.18 -20.32
C MET A 22 -32.52 -9.44 -19.01
N ASP A 23 -33.25 -8.32 -19.09
CA ASP A 23 -33.77 -7.62 -17.92
C ASP A 23 -34.84 -8.46 -17.17
N LYS A 24 -35.62 -9.31 -17.87
CA LYS A 24 -36.56 -10.23 -17.21
C LYS A 24 -35.87 -11.44 -16.58
N GLU A 25 -34.79 -11.96 -17.17
CA GLU A 25 -33.97 -13.00 -16.53
C GLU A 25 -33.19 -12.46 -15.33
N ILE A 26 -32.71 -11.21 -15.37
CA ILE A 26 -32.08 -10.56 -14.21
C ILE A 26 -33.12 -10.22 -13.14
N VAL A 27 -34.33 -9.81 -13.50
CA VAL A 27 -35.44 -9.59 -12.53
C VAL A 27 -35.90 -10.91 -11.90
N ARG A 28 -35.96 -12.02 -12.65
CA ARG A 28 -36.25 -13.36 -12.09
C ARG A 28 -35.11 -13.94 -11.26
N ALA A 29 -33.85 -13.65 -11.60
CA ALA A 29 -32.69 -14.05 -10.80
C ALA A 29 -32.49 -13.15 -9.56
N GLY A 30 -33.10 -11.96 -9.54
CA GLY A 30 -33.09 -11.01 -8.43
C GLY A 30 -34.14 -11.27 -7.35
N GLU A 31 -35.11 -12.16 -7.58
CA GLU A 31 -36.16 -12.51 -6.60
C GLU A 31 -35.82 -13.72 -5.71
N GLU A 32 -34.66 -14.38 -5.89
CA GLU A 32 -34.25 -15.53 -5.07
C GLU A 32 -32.90 -15.36 -4.33
N LEU A 33 -32.33 -14.15 -4.32
CA LEU A 33 -31.29 -13.81 -3.34
C LEU A 33 -31.92 -13.10 -2.14
N GLU A 34 -32.26 -13.89 -1.14
CA GLU A 34 -32.46 -13.41 0.24
C GLU A 34 -31.14 -12.78 0.72
N CYS A 35 -30.98 -11.49 0.44
CA CYS A 35 -29.96 -10.66 1.01
C CYS A 35 -30.25 -10.57 2.52
N THR A 36 -29.63 -11.46 3.29
CA THR A 36 -29.68 -11.40 4.75
C THR A 36 -28.86 -10.19 5.17
N VAL A 37 -29.47 -9.01 5.12
CA VAL A 37 -28.98 -7.81 5.79
C VAL A 37 -29.14 -8.10 7.28
N VAL A 38 -28.05 -8.52 7.92
CA VAL A 38 -28.00 -8.59 9.38
C VAL A 38 -27.95 -7.14 9.87
N GLY A 39 -29.14 -6.57 10.05
CA GLY A 39 -29.32 -5.32 10.77
C GLY A 39 -28.92 -5.55 12.23
N LEU A 40 -27.78 -5.01 12.64
CA LEU A 40 -27.45 -4.86 14.05
C LEU A 40 -28.34 -3.75 14.63
N GLU A 41 -29.54 -4.12 15.07
CA GLU A 41 -30.31 -3.27 15.98
C GLU A 41 -29.62 -3.30 17.35
N PHE A 42 -28.92 -2.22 17.68
CA PHE A 42 -28.51 -2.00 19.06
C PHE A 42 -29.77 -1.76 19.92
N PRO A 43 -29.88 -2.39 21.10
CA PRO A 43 -30.96 -2.07 22.02
C PRO A 43 -30.93 -0.57 22.31
N LYS A 44 -32.11 0.07 22.26
CA LYS A 44 -32.29 1.48 22.62
C LYS A 44 -32.03 1.67 24.12
N THR A 45 -30.76 1.67 24.52
CA THR A 45 -30.37 2.06 25.86
C THR A 45 -30.42 3.58 25.93
N ARG A 46 -31.26 4.12 26.81
CA ARG A 46 -31.33 5.56 27.11
C ARG A 46 -29.92 6.10 27.33
N LEU A 47 -29.51 7.05 26.50
CA LEU A 47 -28.35 7.90 26.76
C LEU A 47 -28.54 8.59 28.12
N LEU A 48 -27.57 8.45 29.02
CA LEU A 48 -27.53 9.18 30.28
C LEU A 48 -27.41 10.69 29.98
N PRO A 49 -28.11 11.56 30.75
CA PRO A 49 -28.01 13.00 30.56
C PRO A 49 -26.64 13.54 31.00
N ALA A 50 -26.21 14.62 30.36
CA ALA A 50 -24.97 15.35 30.68
C ALA A 50 -24.97 15.87 32.13
N PRO A 51 -23.80 16.02 32.78
CA PRO A 51 -23.72 16.36 34.19
C PRO A 51 -24.09 17.83 34.41
N GLY A 52 -25.27 18.06 34.96
CA GLY A 52 -25.69 19.30 35.61
C GLY A 52 -25.46 19.22 37.13
N SER A 53 -24.99 20.32 37.69
CA SER A 53 -24.62 20.56 39.08
C SER A 53 -25.67 20.14 40.13
N GLU A 54 -25.26 19.40 41.16
CA GLU A 54 -25.32 19.78 42.59
C GLU A 54 -25.15 18.56 43.52
N GLY A 55 -24.35 18.74 44.59
CA GLY A 55 -24.64 18.12 45.90
C GLY A 55 -23.97 16.78 46.27
N SER A 56 -22.71 16.84 46.70
CA SER A 56 -22.16 16.15 47.89
C SER A 56 -22.54 14.67 48.18
N SER A 57 -21.69 13.73 47.73
CA SER A 57 -20.87 12.85 48.59
C SER A 57 -20.26 11.67 47.79
N GLY A 58 -18.92 11.65 47.64
CA GLY A 58 -18.08 10.47 47.35
C GLY A 58 -18.20 9.78 45.97
N PRO A 59 -17.28 10.02 45.00
CA PRO A 59 -17.33 9.37 43.67
C PRO A 59 -16.63 8.01 43.56
N ARG A 60 -16.14 7.39 44.65
CA ARG A 60 -15.17 6.27 44.52
C ARG A 60 -15.73 4.85 44.60
N GLU A 61 -16.98 4.63 44.99
CA GLU A 61 -17.51 3.27 45.18
C GLU A 61 -18.64 2.87 44.23
N ARG A 62 -19.17 3.80 43.41
CA ARG A 62 -20.36 3.55 42.58
C ARG A 62 -20.06 3.18 41.12
N PHE A 63 -18.83 2.80 40.80
CA PHE A 63 -18.43 2.41 39.44
C PHE A 63 -18.31 0.88 39.25
N LEU A 64 -18.49 0.09 40.32
CA LEU A 64 -18.32 -1.37 40.29
C LEU A 64 -19.58 -2.21 40.60
N GLU A 65 -20.69 -1.59 40.99
CA GLU A 65 -21.98 -2.30 41.17
C GLU A 65 -22.89 -2.08 39.95
N GLY A 66 -22.41 -2.50 38.78
CA GLY A 66 -23.28 -2.77 37.64
C GLY A 66 -23.83 -4.17 37.81
N GLU A 67 -25.00 -4.33 38.42
CA GLU A 67 -25.68 -5.62 38.55
C GLU A 67 -25.97 -6.16 37.13
N THR A 68 -25.15 -7.07 36.64
CA THR A 68 -25.31 -7.71 35.33
C THR A 68 -26.57 -8.57 35.38
N ARG A 69 -27.70 -7.99 34.94
CA ARG A 69 -28.99 -8.69 34.87
C ARG A 69 -28.95 -9.72 33.73
N TRP A 70 -28.45 -10.91 34.04
CA TRP A 70 -28.40 -12.03 33.11
C TRP A 70 -29.80 -12.52 32.74
N GLU A 71 -30.00 -12.94 31.49
CA GLU A 71 -31.24 -13.63 31.12
C GLU A 71 -31.40 -14.94 31.93
N PRO A 72 -32.62 -15.28 32.39
CA PRO A 72 -32.85 -16.46 33.22
C PRO A 72 -32.48 -17.80 32.56
N ARG A 73 -32.29 -17.81 31.23
CA ARG A 73 -32.04 -19.01 30.42
C ARG A 73 -30.56 -19.30 30.15
N LEU A 74 -29.63 -18.41 30.48
CA LEU A 74 -28.20 -18.68 30.32
C LEU A 74 -27.71 -19.69 31.37
N SER A 75 -27.00 -20.73 30.93
CA SER A 75 -26.32 -21.65 31.84
C SER A 75 -25.20 -20.91 32.58
N LYS A 76 -24.72 -21.46 33.70
CA LYS A 76 -23.60 -20.86 34.44
C LYS A 76 -22.33 -20.78 33.61
N ALA A 77 -22.11 -21.74 32.70
CA ALA A 77 -21.00 -21.72 31.76
C ALA A 77 -21.11 -20.52 30.81
N ASP A 78 -22.28 -20.32 30.19
CA ASP A 78 -22.50 -19.19 29.25
C ASP A 78 -22.28 -17.81 29.89
N LYS A 79 -22.57 -17.67 31.19
CA LYS A 79 -22.33 -16.43 31.96
C LYS A 79 -20.86 -16.17 32.20
N LEU A 80 -20.13 -17.20 32.65
CA LEU A 80 -18.69 -17.14 32.83
C LEU A 80 -18.01 -16.79 31.50
N ASP A 81 -18.52 -17.35 30.41
CA ASP A 81 -17.94 -17.14 29.09
C ASP A 81 -18.08 -15.68 28.63
N CYS A 82 -19.25 -15.10 28.89
CA CYS A 82 -19.54 -13.70 28.65
C CYS A 82 -18.70 -12.77 29.53
N GLU A 83 -18.52 -13.09 30.81
CA GLU A 83 -17.67 -12.31 31.72
C GLU A 83 -16.20 -12.30 31.27
N ILE A 84 -15.66 -13.46 30.91
CA ILE A 84 -14.29 -13.60 30.38
C ILE A 84 -14.13 -12.82 29.07
N ALA A 85 -15.12 -12.86 28.18
CA ALA A 85 -15.08 -12.13 26.91
C ALA A 85 -15.08 -10.62 27.13
N VAL A 86 -15.95 -10.11 28.02
CA VAL A 86 -16.01 -8.68 28.37
C VAL A 86 -14.71 -8.24 29.04
N ALA A 87 -14.20 -9.00 30.01
CA ALA A 87 -12.94 -8.68 30.69
C ALA A 87 -11.75 -8.66 29.73
N SER A 88 -11.64 -9.64 28.84
CA SER A 88 -10.58 -9.71 27.82
C SER A 88 -10.64 -8.51 26.86
N GLY A 89 -11.85 -8.12 26.44
CA GLY A 89 -12.07 -6.93 25.62
C GLY A 89 -11.69 -5.63 26.34
N VAL A 90 -12.04 -5.47 27.61
CA VAL A 90 -11.66 -4.30 28.41
C VAL A 90 -10.15 -4.22 28.58
N ILE A 91 -9.50 -5.32 28.95
CA ILE A 91 -8.04 -5.37 29.15
C ILE A 91 -7.31 -5.01 27.85
N THR A 92 -7.72 -5.60 26.73
CA THR A 92 -7.06 -5.36 25.44
C THR A 92 -7.35 -3.97 24.89
N GLY A 93 -8.54 -3.42 25.15
CA GLY A 93 -8.86 -2.02 24.87
C GLY A 93 -8.01 -1.03 25.67
N LEU A 94 -7.69 -1.34 26.93
CA LEU A 94 -6.75 -0.54 27.73
C LEU A 94 -5.33 -0.66 27.17
N VAL A 95 -4.89 -1.87 26.79
CA VAL A 95 -3.58 -2.05 26.15
C VAL A 95 -3.48 -1.23 24.87
N ASP A 96 -4.51 -1.24 24.03
CA ASP A 96 -4.58 -0.41 22.83
C ASP A 96 -4.46 1.08 23.16
N SER A 97 -5.29 1.56 24.09
CA SER A 97 -5.36 2.99 24.44
C SER A 97 -4.07 3.54 25.06
N PHE A 98 -3.38 2.77 25.89
CA PHE A 98 -2.21 3.25 26.63
C PHE A 98 -0.87 2.98 25.93
N PHE A 99 -0.76 1.89 25.15
CA PHE A 99 0.54 1.43 24.62
C PHE A 99 0.61 1.41 23.09
N VAL A 100 -0.50 1.13 22.39
CA VAL A 100 -0.50 1.05 20.93
C VAL A 100 -0.80 2.42 20.32
N GLY A 101 -1.93 3.00 20.70
CA GLY A 101 -2.40 4.30 20.23
C GLY A 101 -2.89 4.28 18.78
N LYS A 102 -3.27 5.46 18.29
CA LYS A 102 -3.84 5.64 16.94
C LYS A 102 -2.77 5.47 15.86
N PHE A 103 -3.09 4.81 14.75
CA PHE A 103 -2.27 4.76 13.53
C PHE A 103 -1.73 6.15 13.14
N SER A 104 -0.46 6.22 12.72
CA SER A 104 0.14 7.47 12.24
C SER A 104 1.06 7.23 11.04
N PHE A 105 0.78 7.94 9.95
CA PHE A 105 1.66 7.98 8.78
C PHE A 105 3.02 8.62 9.09
N GLU A 106 3.07 9.60 10.00
CA GLU A 106 4.34 10.20 10.43
C GLU A 106 5.23 9.19 11.15
N ARG A 107 4.67 8.42 12.09
CA ARG A 107 5.44 7.37 12.78
C ARG A 107 5.85 6.25 11.84
N ALA A 108 4.96 5.81 10.95
CA ALA A 108 5.30 4.86 9.89
C ALA A 108 6.50 5.37 9.08
N SER A 109 6.43 6.61 8.59
CA SER A 109 7.49 7.22 7.79
C SER A 109 8.81 7.32 8.55
N GLU A 110 8.79 7.76 9.81
CA GLU A 110 9.99 7.89 10.64
C GLU A 110 10.64 6.53 10.91
N TRP A 111 9.85 5.55 11.36
CA TRP A 111 10.33 4.21 11.67
C TRP A 111 10.89 3.51 10.42
N GLY A 112 10.13 3.55 9.32
CA GLY A 112 10.51 2.95 8.05
C GLY A 112 11.76 3.60 7.45
N SER A 113 11.90 4.92 7.55
CA SER A 113 13.11 5.62 7.09
C SER A 113 14.33 5.24 7.92
N LYS A 114 14.19 5.18 9.25
CA LYS A 114 15.28 4.75 10.14
C LYS A 114 15.75 3.34 9.80
N LYS A 115 14.83 2.39 9.70
CA LYS A 115 15.14 0.98 9.39
C LYS A 115 15.73 0.79 8.01
N THR A 116 15.25 1.57 7.05
CA THR A 116 15.84 1.65 5.71
C THR A 116 17.30 2.09 5.78
N ASN A 117 17.61 3.17 6.48
CA ASN A 117 19.00 3.67 6.57
C ASN A 117 19.93 2.65 7.22
N GLU A 118 19.48 1.97 8.27
CA GLU A 118 20.23 0.86 8.91
C GLU A 118 20.50 -0.28 7.92
N PHE A 119 19.49 -0.68 7.12
CA PHE A 119 19.63 -1.69 6.08
C PHE A 119 20.67 -1.28 5.02
N VAL A 120 20.63 -0.04 4.54
CA VAL A 120 21.54 0.47 3.51
C VAL A 120 22.99 0.45 3.98
N ILE A 121 23.25 0.93 5.21
CA ILE A 121 24.58 0.88 5.81
C ILE A 121 25.06 -0.57 5.97
N ALA A 122 24.17 -1.48 6.38
CA ALA A 122 24.50 -2.90 6.47
C ALA A 122 24.86 -3.50 5.10
N MET A 123 24.09 -3.20 4.04
CA MET A 123 24.38 -3.66 2.68
C MET A 123 25.71 -3.11 2.17
N ALA A 124 25.97 -1.81 2.38
CA ALA A 124 27.26 -1.21 2.03
C ALA A 124 28.41 -1.93 2.74
N ARG A 125 28.30 -2.18 4.05
CA ARG A 125 29.32 -2.91 4.83
C ARG A 125 29.53 -4.34 4.35
N LEU A 126 28.45 -5.05 4.02
CA LEU A 126 28.53 -6.39 3.43
C LEU A 126 29.31 -6.38 2.10
N SER A 127 29.27 -5.26 1.37
CA SER A 127 30.04 -5.05 0.14
C SER A 127 31.42 -4.38 0.34
N GLY A 128 31.92 -4.29 1.57
CA GLY A 128 33.26 -3.77 1.88
C GLY A 128 33.35 -2.27 2.18
N TYR A 129 32.25 -1.58 2.47
CA TYR A 129 32.30 -0.22 3.02
C TYR A 129 32.73 -0.24 4.49
N GLU A 130 33.78 0.51 4.85
CA GLU A 130 34.35 0.53 6.21
C GLU A 130 33.75 1.61 7.12
N GLY A 131 32.97 2.55 6.58
CA GLY A 131 32.37 3.64 7.34
C GLY A 131 31.06 3.28 8.06
N ASP A 132 30.43 4.30 8.61
CA ASP A 132 29.17 4.21 9.35
C ASP A 132 28.14 5.28 9.01
N ASP A 133 28.45 6.18 8.08
CA ASP A 133 27.58 7.24 7.64
C ASP A 133 26.75 6.83 6.41
N LEU A 134 25.51 7.33 6.35
CA LEU A 134 24.58 6.96 5.28
C LEU A 134 25.04 7.47 3.90
N GLU A 135 25.65 8.65 3.85
CA GLU A 135 26.07 9.27 2.59
C GLU A 135 27.19 8.44 1.92
N GLY A 136 28.20 8.08 2.70
CA GLY A 136 29.30 7.21 2.30
C GLY A 136 28.82 5.81 1.92
N ALA A 137 27.88 5.24 2.68
CA ALA A 137 27.26 3.96 2.34
C ALA A 137 26.55 4.01 0.97
N ILE A 138 25.73 5.04 0.71
CA ILE A 138 25.05 5.21 -0.59
C ILE A 138 26.08 5.38 -1.70
N LYS A 139 27.07 6.27 -1.51
CA LYS A 139 28.11 6.53 -2.51
C LYS A 139 28.93 5.29 -2.86
N HIS A 140 29.21 4.44 -1.87
CA HIS A 140 29.88 3.15 -2.08
C HIS A 140 29.03 2.23 -2.95
N LEU A 141 27.74 2.09 -2.65
CA LEU A 141 26.82 1.25 -3.40
C LEU A 141 26.63 1.77 -4.84
N GLU A 142 26.33 3.06 -5.01
CA GLU A 142 26.17 3.73 -6.31
C GLU A 142 27.41 3.55 -7.22
N LYS A 143 28.61 3.57 -6.63
CA LYS A 143 29.88 3.46 -7.38
C LYS A 143 30.15 2.03 -7.84
N ASN A 144 29.89 1.04 -6.98
CA ASN A 144 30.34 -0.34 -7.18
C ASN A 144 29.27 -1.22 -7.86
N PHE A 145 27.99 -0.88 -7.72
CA PHE A 145 26.86 -1.67 -8.22
C PHE A 145 26.03 -0.87 -9.21
N LYS A 146 26.63 -0.55 -10.36
CA LYS A 146 25.92 0.08 -11.47
C LYS A 146 24.98 -0.91 -12.14
N PHE A 147 23.86 -0.42 -12.64
CA PHE A 147 22.83 -1.27 -13.22
C PHE A 147 22.54 -0.90 -14.68
N ALA A 148 22.33 -1.91 -15.52
CA ALA A 148 22.16 -1.70 -16.96
C ALA A 148 20.90 -0.86 -17.28
N ALA A 149 19.82 -1.07 -16.54
CA ALA A 149 18.55 -0.39 -16.79
C ALA A 149 18.56 1.11 -16.45
N ASP A 150 19.54 1.61 -15.69
CA ASP A 150 19.74 3.05 -15.47
C ASP A 150 19.91 3.82 -16.79
N GLY A 151 20.41 3.15 -17.83
CA GLY A 151 20.53 3.72 -19.17
C GLY A 151 19.19 4.14 -19.77
N ASN A 152 18.09 3.47 -19.40
CA ASN A 152 16.73 3.73 -19.87
C ASN A 152 15.99 4.79 -19.05
N LYS A 153 16.70 5.53 -18.19
CA LYS A 153 16.11 6.59 -17.37
C LYS A 153 15.19 7.51 -18.16
N ASN A 154 15.56 7.92 -19.38
CA ASN A 154 14.73 8.81 -20.19
C ASN A 154 13.48 8.13 -20.77
N ASP A 155 13.59 6.87 -21.18
CA ASP A 155 12.44 6.08 -21.67
C ASP A 155 11.36 5.94 -20.59
N PHE A 156 11.78 5.84 -19.33
CA PHE A 156 10.90 5.70 -18.17
C PHE A 156 10.58 7.03 -17.47
N GLY A 157 10.77 8.17 -18.15
CA GLY A 157 10.30 9.48 -17.69
C GLY A 157 11.26 10.27 -16.80
N GLY A 158 12.55 9.91 -16.85
CA GLY A 158 13.65 10.65 -16.25
C GLY A 158 13.77 10.47 -14.74
N GLY A 159 14.56 11.37 -14.15
CA GLY A 159 14.79 11.59 -12.71
C GLY A 159 14.12 10.59 -11.77
N ARG A 160 13.00 10.96 -11.16
CA ARG A 160 12.27 10.09 -10.23
C ARG A 160 11.45 9.00 -10.91
N GLN A 161 10.95 9.26 -12.11
CA GLN A 161 9.89 8.43 -12.67
C GLN A 161 10.41 7.08 -13.16
N HIS A 162 11.70 6.98 -13.50
CA HIS A 162 12.26 5.69 -13.90
C HIS A 162 12.19 4.65 -12.75
N HIS A 163 12.47 5.02 -11.50
CA HIS A 163 12.29 4.13 -10.34
C HIS A 163 10.86 3.57 -10.19
N PHE A 164 9.86 4.33 -10.65
CA PHE A 164 8.46 3.92 -10.58
C PHE A 164 8.01 3.14 -11.81
N ARG A 165 8.49 3.53 -12.98
CA ARG A 165 8.02 3.04 -14.26
C ARG A 165 8.82 1.85 -14.78
N ASP A 166 10.11 1.77 -14.49
CA ASP A 166 10.94 0.61 -14.74
C ASP A 166 10.75 -0.39 -13.59
N PHE A 167 10.28 -1.59 -13.91
CA PHE A 167 9.97 -2.60 -12.90
C PHE A 167 11.22 -3.22 -12.30
N SER A 168 12.37 -3.16 -12.96
CA SER A 168 13.61 -3.68 -12.41
C SER A 168 14.14 -2.85 -11.24
N HIS A 169 13.69 -1.61 -11.06
CA HIS A 169 14.00 -0.78 -9.88
C HIS A 169 13.07 -1.00 -8.69
N HIS A 170 12.20 -2.01 -8.72
CA HIS A 170 11.23 -2.28 -7.66
C HIS A 170 11.80 -3.28 -6.65
N PHE A 171 11.79 -2.98 -5.35
CA PHE A 171 12.20 -3.96 -4.33
C PHE A 171 11.08 -4.96 -4.08
N SER A 172 10.99 -5.94 -4.98
CA SER A 172 9.97 -6.98 -5.00
C SER A 172 10.46 -8.19 -5.79
N LEU A 173 9.77 -9.32 -5.66
CA LEU A 173 10.04 -10.50 -6.48
C LEU A 173 9.85 -10.20 -7.98
N GLY A 174 8.84 -9.39 -8.33
CA GLY A 174 8.64 -8.96 -9.72
C GLY A 174 9.80 -8.12 -10.25
N GLY A 175 10.38 -7.25 -9.40
CA GLY A 175 11.56 -6.48 -9.78
C GLY A 175 12.82 -7.33 -9.95
N LEU A 176 13.02 -8.33 -9.09
CA LEU A 176 14.09 -9.33 -9.26
C LEU A 176 13.95 -10.08 -10.59
N VAL A 177 12.73 -10.54 -10.92
CA VAL A 177 12.47 -11.21 -12.20
C VAL A 177 12.76 -10.27 -13.38
N CYS A 178 12.36 -9.00 -13.29
CA CYS A 178 12.65 -8.01 -14.32
C CYS A 178 14.16 -7.74 -14.46
N SER A 179 14.91 -7.71 -13.36
CA SER A 179 16.36 -7.55 -13.38
C SER A 179 17.07 -8.72 -14.06
N ILE A 180 16.68 -9.97 -13.74
CA ILE A 180 17.18 -11.17 -14.42
C ILE A 180 16.81 -11.11 -15.91
N PHE A 181 15.56 -10.74 -16.24
CA PHE A 181 15.13 -10.56 -17.63
C PHE A 181 16.03 -9.56 -18.36
N THR A 182 16.34 -8.41 -17.75
CA THR A 182 17.25 -7.41 -18.31
C THR A 182 18.62 -8.00 -18.65
N GLN A 183 19.22 -8.75 -17.71
CA GLN A 183 20.53 -9.36 -17.93
C GLN A 183 20.54 -10.40 -19.06
N PHE A 184 19.47 -11.17 -19.22
CA PHE A 184 19.39 -12.21 -20.25
C PHE A 184 19.02 -11.67 -21.63
N THR A 185 18.21 -10.61 -21.70
CA THR A 185 17.64 -10.13 -22.96
C THR A 185 18.25 -8.84 -23.48
N GLY A 186 18.93 -8.08 -22.62
CA GLY A 186 19.36 -6.72 -22.95
C GLY A 186 18.17 -5.76 -23.12
N LYS A 187 17.03 -6.02 -22.45
CA LYS A 187 15.82 -5.19 -22.51
C LYS A 187 15.28 -4.89 -21.12
N ALA A 188 14.79 -3.67 -20.89
CA ALA A 188 14.09 -3.29 -19.67
C ALA A 188 12.57 -3.33 -19.87
N ILE A 189 11.83 -3.73 -18.83
CA ILE A 189 10.36 -3.81 -18.82
C ILE A 189 9.80 -2.78 -17.85
N GLY A 190 8.81 -2.03 -18.30
CA GLY A 190 8.17 -1.04 -17.46
C GLY A 190 6.93 -0.43 -18.08
N THR A 191 6.69 0.85 -17.79
CA THR A 191 5.53 1.57 -18.31
C THR A 191 5.87 2.92 -18.93
N ASP A 192 5.08 3.34 -19.92
CA ASP A 192 5.12 4.69 -20.44
C ASP A 192 4.41 5.69 -19.50
N THR A 193 4.31 6.95 -19.93
CA THR A 193 3.62 8.01 -19.18
C THR A 193 2.13 7.77 -18.99
N ALA A 194 1.48 7.02 -19.89
CA ALA A 194 0.08 6.60 -19.81
C ALA A 194 -0.12 5.31 -18.98
N GLY A 195 0.96 4.75 -18.43
CA GLY A 195 0.94 3.51 -17.64
C GLY A 195 0.77 2.24 -18.46
N ARG A 196 0.94 2.30 -19.79
CA ARG A 196 0.94 1.13 -20.67
C ARG A 196 2.27 0.41 -20.57
N LEU A 197 2.25 -0.92 -20.64
CA LEU A 197 3.46 -1.74 -20.62
C LEU A 197 4.31 -1.42 -21.84
N ILE A 198 5.61 -1.20 -21.63
CA ILE A 198 6.62 -1.04 -22.68
C ILE A 198 7.82 -1.93 -22.38
N ILE A 199 8.51 -2.33 -23.43
CA ILE A 199 9.78 -3.06 -23.38
C ILE A 199 10.75 -2.29 -24.25
N VAL A 200 11.89 -1.90 -23.70
CA VAL A 200 12.88 -1.04 -24.37
C VAL A 200 14.26 -1.70 -24.32
N ASP A 201 15.07 -1.49 -25.36
CA ASP A 201 16.44 -2.00 -25.39
C ASP A 201 17.33 -1.24 -24.40
N ILE A 202 18.25 -1.95 -23.75
CA ILE A 202 19.32 -1.31 -22.97
C ILE A 202 20.21 -0.54 -23.96
N PRO A 203 20.48 0.75 -23.72
CA PRO A 203 21.33 1.54 -24.62
C PRO A 203 22.77 1.03 -24.59
N GLU A 204 23.48 1.14 -25.72
CA GLU A 204 24.89 0.71 -25.85
C GLU A 204 25.80 1.32 -24.76
N SER A 205 25.50 2.56 -24.33
CA SER A 205 26.24 3.25 -23.27
C SER A 205 26.20 2.57 -21.90
N HIS A 206 25.26 1.64 -21.67
CA HIS A 206 25.10 0.88 -20.43
C HIS A 206 25.18 -0.64 -20.66
N ALA A 207 25.48 -1.08 -21.89
CA ALA A 207 25.61 -2.50 -22.22
C ALA A 207 26.77 -3.17 -21.45
N GLU A 208 27.79 -2.44 -21.03
CA GLU A 208 28.88 -2.93 -20.16
C GLU A 208 28.40 -3.47 -18.79
N HIS A 209 27.18 -3.11 -18.38
CA HIS A 209 26.56 -3.60 -17.15
C HIS A 209 25.70 -4.85 -17.38
N LEU A 210 25.67 -5.40 -18.59
CA LEU A 210 25.14 -6.74 -18.86
C LEU A 210 26.23 -7.79 -18.62
N GLY A 211 25.86 -8.98 -18.17
CA GLY A 211 26.79 -10.10 -18.02
C GLY A 211 27.08 -10.76 -19.37
N ASP A 212 28.34 -11.17 -19.58
CA ASP A 212 28.75 -11.86 -20.82
C ASP A 212 28.46 -13.37 -20.74
N THR A 213 28.52 -13.93 -19.52
CA THR A 213 28.24 -15.33 -19.24
C THR A 213 26.90 -15.52 -18.51
N VAL A 214 26.36 -16.74 -18.54
CA VAL A 214 25.13 -17.07 -17.78
C VAL A 214 25.32 -16.81 -16.29
N GLN A 215 26.49 -17.14 -15.75
CA GLN A 215 26.86 -16.96 -14.35
C GLN A 215 26.90 -15.47 -13.99
N GLU A 216 27.55 -14.65 -14.80
CA GLU A 216 27.59 -13.20 -14.61
C GLU A 216 26.19 -12.58 -14.70
N LYS A 217 25.37 -13.00 -15.65
CA LYS A 217 23.98 -12.53 -15.78
C LYS A 217 23.15 -12.83 -14.55
N ILE A 218 23.32 -14.03 -13.96
CA ILE A 218 22.65 -14.38 -12.70
C ILE A 218 23.20 -13.52 -11.56
N MET A 219 24.52 -13.36 -11.42
CA MET A 219 25.12 -12.53 -10.37
C MET A 219 24.66 -11.08 -10.45
N LYS A 220 24.80 -10.45 -11.62
CA LYS A 220 24.40 -9.05 -11.87
C LYS A 220 22.89 -8.86 -11.70
N GLY A 221 22.09 -9.82 -12.16
CA GLY A 221 20.63 -9.77 -12.11
C GLY A 221 20.03 -10.06 -10.74
N THR A 222 20.83 -10.56 -9.78
CA THR A 222 20.35 -10.94 -8.45
C THR A 222 21.09 -10.22 -7.33
N VAL A 223 22.40 -10.43 -7.20
CA VAL A 223 23.21 -9.91 -6.09
C VAL A 223 23.59 -8.46 -6.33
N ASP A 224 24.16 -8.12 -7.49
CA ASP A 224 24.51 -6.71 -7.78
C ASP A 224 23.25 -5.86 -7.83
N TRP A 225 22.17 -6.40 -8.42
CA TRP A 225 20.84 -5.81 -8.36
C TRP A 225 20.40 -5.50 -6.93
N LEU A 226 20.55 -6.43 -5.99
CA LEU A 226 20.15 -6.20 -4.60
C LEU A 226 20.94 -5.04 -3.96
N PHE A 227 22.25 -4.96 -4.22
CA PHE A 227 23.08 -3.84 -3.74
C PHE A 227 22.72 -2.51 -4.41
N HIS A 228 22.44 -2.53 -5.72
CA HIS A 228 21.97 -1.38 -6.48
C HIS A 228 20.63 -0.86 -5.94
N ILE A 229 19.68 -1.75 -5.70
CA ILE A 229 18.38 -1.42 -5.10
C ILE A 229 18.57 -0.84 -3.68
N ALA A 230 19.51 -1.36 -2.90
CA ALA A 230 19.79 -0.79 -1.59
C ALA A 230 20.17 0.69 -1.68
N SER A 231 21.00 1.11 -2.65
CA SER A 231 21.22 2.55 -2.91
C SER A 231 19.93 3.28 -3.30
N ASP A 232 19.16 2.76 -4.25
CA ASP A 232 17.95 3.43 -4.74
C ASP A 232 16.89 3.68 -3.65
N ILE A 233 16.75 2.74 -2.71
CA ILE A 233 15.86 2.87 -1.55
C ILE A 233 16.31 4.03 -0.65
N ALA A 234 17.61 4.18 -0.43
CA ALA A 234 18.16 5.23 0.43
C ALA A 234 18.06 6.62 -0.19
N GLY A 235 17.95 6.69 -1.52
CA GLY A 235 18.04 7.91 -2.30
C GLY A 235 19.44 8.12 -2.87
N SER A 236 19.74 9.34 -3.29
CA SER A 236 21.07 9.67 -3.82
C SER A 236 22.03 10.10 -2.73
N SER A 237 23.33 9.94 -2.93
CA SER A 237 24.37 10.49 -2.05
C SER A 237 24.24 12.02 -1.84
N SER A 238 23.73 12.77 -2.83
CA SER A 238 23.45 14.21 -2.67
C SER A 238 22.22 14.55 -1.81
N ASN A 239 21.36 13.56 -1.50
CA ASN A 239 20.16 13.72 -0.68
C ASN A 239 19.90 12.46 0.19
N PRO A 240 20.82 12.11 1.11
CA PRO A 240 20.75 10.85 1.86
C PRO A 240 19.44 10.75 2.67
N GLY A 241 18.75 9.61 2.57
CA GLY A 241 17.51 9.33 3.30
C GLY A 241 16.29 10.16 2.86
N LYS A 242 16.46 11.07 1.88
CA LYS A 242 15.39 11.96 1.35
C LYS A 242 15.22 11.86 -0.17
N GLY A 243 16.06 11.05 -0.82
CA GLY A 243 15.96 10.83 -2.26
C GLY A 243 14.64 10.18 -2.67
N THR A 244 14.53 9.94 -3.97
CA THR A 244 13.31 9.53 -4.66
C THR A 244 12.66 8.29 -4.07
N GLY A 245 13.45 7.35 -3.55
CA GLY A 245 12.98 6.05 -3.10
C GLY A 245 12.51 5.20 -4.28
N ILE A 246 12.04 4.00 -3.98
CA ILE A 246 11.50 3.06 -4.97
C ILE A 246 10.22 2.41 -4.43
N PRO A 247 9.37 1.84 -5.30
CA PRO A 247 8.28 0.97 -4.87
C PRO A 247 8.80 -0.21 -4.04
N GLY A 248 8.15 -0.46 -2.91
CA GLY A 248 8.32 -1.71 -2.16
C GLY A 248 7.38 -2.79 -2.67
N PRO A 249 7.31 -3.96 -2.03
CA PRO A 249 6.55 -5.11 -2.53
C PRO A 249 5.07 -4.82 -2.83
N ILE A 250 4.42 -3.97 -2.01
CA ILE A 250 2.99 -3.66 -2.14
C ILE A 250 2.77 -2.75 -3.33
N LEU A 251 3.48 -1.61 -3.40
CA LEU A 251 3.31 -0.69 -4.52
C LEU A 251 3.75 -1.30 -5.84
N SER A 252 4.81 -2.11 -5.82
CA SER A 252 5.31 -2.83 -7.01
C SER A 252 4.22 -3.74 -7.59
N LEU A 253 3.57 -4.54 -6.75
CA LEU A 253 2.48 -5.42 -7.17
C LEU A 253 1.32 -4.62 -7.76
N ILE A 254 0.85 -3.58 -7.07
CA ILE A 254 -0.23 -2.71 -7.53
C ILE A 254 0.13 -2.06 -8.88
N LYS A 255 1.37 -1.57 -9.01
CA LYS A 255 1.87 -0.93 -10.22
C LYS A 255 1.95 -1.93 -11.39
N GLN A 256 2.45 -3.13 -11.18
CA GLN A 256 2.51 -4.16 -12.22
C GLN A 256 1.10 -4.59 -12.64
N LEU A 257 0.17 -4.82 -11.69
CA LEU A 257 -1.23 -5.12 -12.00
C LEU A 257 -1.90 -4.00 -12.79
N SER A 258 -1.59 -2.73 -12.49
CA SER A 258 -2.17 -1.58 -13.21
C SER A 258 -1.90 -1.58 -14.73
N THR A 259 -0.91 -2.35 -15.20
CA THR A 259 -0.61 -2.49 -16.63
C THR A 259 -1.63 -3.33 -17.40
N LEU A 260 -2.38 -4.19 -16.71
CA LEU A 260 -3.35 -5.08 -17.34
C LEU A 260 -4.46 -4.27 -18.06
N PRO A 261 -4.98 -4.76 -19.20
CA PRO A 261 -6.00 -4.04 -19.98
C PRO A 261 -7.24 -3.62 -19.18
N ILE A 262 -7.68 -4.47 -18.24
CA ILE A 262 -8.84 -4.21 -17.38
C ILE A 262 -8.68 -2.96 -16.50
N PHE A 263 -7.44 -2.55 -16.22
CA PHE A 263 -7.14 -1.37 -15.40
C PHE A 263 -6.82 -0.11 -16.21
N GLN A 264 -6.84 -0.17 -17.55
CA GLN A 264 -6.55 1.00 -18.40
C GLN A 264 -7.53 2.15 -18.17
N ASN A 265 -8.82 1.82 -18.05
CA ASN A 265 -9.90 2.79 -17.87
C ASN A 265 -10.62 2.61 -16.52
N ALA A 266 -10.00 1.89 -15.58
CA ALA A 266 -10.58 1.70 -14.26
C ALA A 266 -10.66 3.06 -13.55
N ARG A 267 -11.88 3.54 -13.38
CA ARG A 267 -12.19 4.74 -12.60
C ARG A 267 -12.14 4.39 -11.12
N THR A 268 -11.67 5.31 -10.31
CA THR A 268 -11.68 5.14 -8.85
C THR A 268 -12.89 5.87 -8.28
N VAL A 269 -13.43 5.35 -7.18
CA VAL A 269 -14.50 6.01 -6.40
C VAL A 269 -13.92 7.15 -5.54
N MET A 270 -12.62 7.45 -5.65
CA MET A 270 -12.01 8.56 -4.94
C MET A 270 -12.35 9.87 -5.64
N GLU A 271 -13.38 10.54 -5.14
CA GLU A 271 -13.65 11.95 -5.40
C GLU A 271 -12.66 12.79 -4.58
N ARG A 272 -11.99 13.77 -5.21
CA ARG A 272 -11.16 14.74 -4.50
C ARG A 272 -11.50 16.16 -4.94
N GLY A 273 -12.43 16.80 -4.22
CA GLY A 273 -12.91 18.13 -4.57
C GLY A 273 -13.83 18.12 -5.80
N GLU A 274 -14.27 19.30 -6.22
CA GLU A 274 -15.19 19.48 -7.35
C GLU A 274 -14.57 18.90 -8.65
N ASP A 275 -15.13 17.78 -9.11
CA ASP A 275 -15.19 17.31 -10.51
C ASP A 275 -13.96 16.67 -11.19
N GLU A 276 -13.08 15.95 -10.50
CA GLU A 276 -12.08 15.10 -11.18
C GLU A 276 -12.00 13.66 -10.63
N GLU A 277 -12.72 12.73 -11.27
CA GLU A 277 -12.58 11.29 -11.05
C GLU A 277 -11.16 10.84 -11.44
N LEU A 278 -10.37 10.41 -10.45
CA LEU A 278 -9.04 9.86 -10.73
C LEU A 278 -9.18 8.47 -11.35
N ASN A 279 -8.47 8.22 -12.44
CA ASN A 279 -8.28 6.85 -12.90
C ASN A 279 -7.25 6.13 -12.01
N PHE A 280 -7.33 4.80 -11.98
CA PHE A 280 -6.52 3.96 -11.10
C PHE A 280 -5.01 4.16 -11.26
N ARG A 281 -4.54 4.32 -12.51
CA ARG A 281 -3.11 4.52 -12.82
C ARG A 281 -2.60 5.85 -12.30
N GLU A 282 -3.41 6.89 -12.43
CA GLU A 282 -3.11 8.23 -11.92
C GLU A 282 -3.09 8.24 -10.39
N LEU A 283 -4.02 7.53 -9.74
CA LEU A 283 -4.03 7.37 -8.29
C LEU A 283 -2.71 6.76 -7.79
N ILE A 284 -2.25 5.66 -8.40
CA ILE A 284 -0.99 5.01 -8.04
C ILE A 284 0.19 5.96 -8.26
N ALA A 285 0.20 6.70 -9.37
CA ALA A 285 1.24 7.68 -9.64
C ALA A 285 1.24 8.82 -8.60
N LYS A 286 0.08 9.36 -8.24
CA LYS A 286 -0.07 10.40 -7.19
C LYS A 286 0.34 9.87 -5.81
N LEU A 287 0.08 8.58 -5.53
CA LEU A 287 0.48 7.90 -4.31
C LEU A 287 2.01 7.78 -4.20
N PHE A 288 2.68 7.23 -5.22
CA PHE A 288 4.15 7.18 -5.28
C PHE A 288 4.76 8.59 -5.23
N ASN A 289 4.19 9.52 -5.99
CA ASN A 289 4.71 10.88 -6.08
C ASN A 289 4.54 11.68 -4.76
N GLY A 290 3.70 11.19 -3.85
CA GLY A 290 3.38 11.79 -2.56
C GLY A 290 2.43 12.98 -2.62
N THR A 291 1.70 13.13 -3.73
CA THR A 291 0.71 14.20 -3.94
C THR A 291 -0.70 13.78 -3.55
N LEU A 292 -0.96 12.47 -3.45
CA LEU A 292 -2.23 11.94 -2.99
C LEU A 292 -2.44 12.28 -1.50
N LEU A 293 -1.54 11.81 -0.63
CA LEU A 293 -1.59 11.95 0.83
C LEU A 293 -0.81 13.18 1.36
N GLY A 294 -0.30 14.04 0.47
CA GLY A 294 0.47 15.22 0.88
C GLY A 294 -0.35 16.22 1.70
N LYS A 295 0.28 16.82 2.72
CA LYS A 295 -0.34 17.89 3.53
C LYS A 295 -0.51 19.14 2.68
N ARG A 296 -1.69 19.75 2.75
CA ARG A 296 -2.07 20.93 1.96
C ARG A 296 -2.28 22.15 2.83
N ASP A 297 -2.05 23.33 2.26
CA ASP A 297 -2.45 24.60 2.86
C ASP A 297 -3.94 24.87 2.62
N GLU A 298 -4.41 26.00 3.15
CA GLU A 298 -5.79 26.48 3.00
C GLU A 298 -6.16 26.75 1.52
N ASN A 299 -5.17 26.96 0.65
CA ASN A 299 -5.36 27.16 -0.78
C ASN A 299 -5.29 25.84 -1.58
N GLY A 300 -5.21 24.70 -0.89
CA GLY A 300 -5.11 23.38 -1.50
C GLY A 300 -3.74 23.05 -2.08
N LYS A 301 -2.71 23.88 -1.92
CA LYS A 301 -1.34 23.63 -2.40
C LYS A 301 -0.62 22.66 -1.47
N ILE A 302 0.12 21.70 -2.04
CA ILE A 302 0.87 20.72 -1.26
C ILE A 302 2.08 21.40 -0.58
N ILE A 303 2.08 21.41 0.75
CA ILE A 303 3.17 21.92 1.59
C ILE A 303 4.21 20.83 1.84
N LYS A 304 3.75 19.60 2.15
CA LYS A 304 4.63 18.47 2.46
C LYS A 304 4.15 17.21 1.74
N PRO A 305 4.90 16.68 0.75
CA PRO A 305 4.53 15.43 0.10
C PRO A 305 4.69 14.26 1.08
N VAL A 306 3.75 13.33 1.04
CA VAL A 306 3.80 12.07 1.81
C VAL A 306 3.89 10.95 0.79
N ARG A 307 5.12 10.54 0.49
CA ARG A 307 5.41 9.53 -0.54
C ARG A 307 5.07 8.14 -0.02
N PHE A 308 4.55 7.33 -0.92
CA PHE A 308 4.39 5.90 -0.70
C PHE A 308 5.53 5.20 -1.45
N ASP A 309 6.67 5.07 -0.80
CA ASP A 309 7.84 4.33 -1.25
C ASP A 309 8.10 3.16 -0.28
N PHE A 310 9.14 2.37 -0.52
CA PHE A 310 9.52 1.25 0.34
C PHE A 310 9.61 1.63 1.83
N ARG A 311 10.08 2.84 2.15
CA ARG A 311 10.21 3.31 3.53
C ARG A 311 8.83 3.43 4.17
N MET A 312 7.89 4.05 3.46
CA MET A 312 6.51 4.16 3.92
C MET A 312 5.84 2.79 4.03
N GLU A 313 6.01 1.90 3.04
CA GLU A 313 5.45 0.54 3.10
C GLU A 313 5.94 -0.23 4.34
N LEU A 314 7.25 -0.20 4.59
CA LEU A 314 7.86 -0.84 5.75
C LEU A 314 7.31 -0.25 7.06
N GLY A 315 7.14 1.06 7.11
CA GLY A 315 6.51 1.77 8.22
C GLY A 315 5.05 1.40 8.47
N ILE A 316 4.26 1.27 7.39
CA ILE A 316 2.84 0.91 7.47
C ILE A 316 2.68 -0.52 7.96
N VAL A 317 3.49 -1.47 7.45
CA VAL A 317 3.48 -2.85 7.93
C VAL A 317 3.80 -2.90 9.42
N HIS A 318 4.77 -2.09 9.88
CA HIS A 318 5.09 -1.97 11.30
C HIS A 318 3.92 -1.42 12.12
N GLU A 319 3.27 -0.34 11.68
CA GLU A 319 2.14 0.26 12.38
C GLU A 319 0.91 -0.67 12.39
N VAL A 320 0.62 -1.36 11.30
CA VAL A 320 -0.42 -2.41 11.26
C VAL A 320 -0.09 -3.54 12.24
N GLY A 321 1.17 -3.98 12.29
CA GLY A 321 1.63 -4.96 13.27
C GLY A 321 1.42 -4.51 14.71
N ARG A 322 1.71 -3.24 15.02
CA ARG A 322 1.41 -2.64 16.34
C ARG A 322 -0.10 -2.67 16.64
N GLN A 323 -0.93 -2.30 15.68
CA GLN A 323 -2.39 -2.29 15.83
C GLN A 323 -3.00 -3.69 15.94
N ALA A 324 -2.32 -4.73 15.45
CA ALA A 324 -2.76 -6.11 15.60
C ALA A 324 -2.52 -6.67 17.01
N VAL A 325 -1.61 -6.08 17.81
CA VAL A 325 -1.23 -6.59 19.13
C VAL A 325 -2.45 -6.76 20.06
N PRO A 326 -3.34 -5.78 20.25
CA PRO A 326 -4.50 -5.94 21.13
C PRO A 326 -5.46 -7.03 20.63
N VAL A 327 -5.63 -7.14 19.32
CA VAL A 327 -6.49 -8.16 18.69
C VAL A 327 -5.94 -9.57 18.92
N LEU A 328 -4.62 -9.76 18.70
CA LEU A 328 -3.95 -11.04 18.94
C LEU A 328 -3.93 -11.40 20.42
N LEU A 329 -3.71 -10.43 21.31
CA LEU A 329 -3.81 -10.64 22.76
C LEU A 329 -5.22 -11.06 23.17
N ASN A 330 -6.25 -10.41 22.62
CA ASN A 330 -7.64 -10.79 22.88
C ASN A 330 -7.91 -12.23 22.42
N GLN A 331 -7.45 -12.58 21.21
CA GLN A 331 -7.56 -13.95 20.71
C GLN A 331 -6.83 -14.96 21.59
N CYS A 332 -5.62 -14.64 22.07
CA CYS A 332 -4.89 -15.49 23.01
C CYS A 332 -5.63 -15.65 24.35
N PHE A 333 -6.21 -14.59 24.90
CA PHE A 333 -7.01 -14.69 26.14
C PHE A 333 -8.21 -15.60 25.95
N ILE A 334 -9.06 -15.31 24.97
CA ILE A 334 -10.24 -16.14 24.66
C ILE A 334 -9.83 -17.60 24.47
N ARG A 335 -8.83 -17.87 23.62
CA ARG A 335 -8.40 -19.25 23.39
C ARG A 335 -7.81 -19.93 24.63
N SER A 336 -7.10 -19.21 25.51
CA SER A 336 -6.55 -19.82 26.74
C SER A 336 -7.63 -20.34 27.70
N PHE A 337 -8.83 -19.74 27.66
CA PHE A 337 -9.97 -20.18 28.47
C PHE A 337 -10.85 -21.23 27.77
N TYR A 338 -10.86 -21.27 26.43
CA TYR A 338 -11.73 -22.16 25.65
C TYR A 338 -11.00 -23.21 24.79
N PHE A 339 -9.69 -23.42 24.99
CA PHE A 339 -8.99 -24.55 24.42
C PHE A 339 -9.45 -25.84 25.11
N VAL A 340 -10.37 -26.55 24.45
CA VAL A 340 -10.69 -27.97 24.68
C VAL A 340 -10.22 -28.76 23.48
#